data_AF-A0A967WM37-F1
#
_entry.id   AF-A0A967WM37-F1
#
_cell.length_a   1.000
_cell.length_b   1.000
_cell.length_c   1.000
_cell.angle_alpha   90.00
_cell.angle_beta   90.00
_cell.angle_gamma   90.00
#
_symmetry.space_group_name_H-M   'P 1'
#
loop_
_entity.id
_entity.type
_entity.pdbx_description
1 polymer ?
#
loop_
_entity_poly.entity_id
_entity_poly.type
_entity_poly.pdbx_seq_one_letter_code
_entity_poly.pdbx_strand_id
1 'polypeptide(L)' 'IRFGRLLRHVQALGADSMATGHYARIDRVNGAYRLRKGADPQKDQSYVLYMLGQDELGKLRFPVGAYTKAQVREMARKR' A
#
# COMPACT_ATOMS: atom_id res chain seq x y z
N ILE A 1 -7.09 -6.53 10.53
CA ILE A 1 -6.78 -7.50 9.45
C ILE A 1 -5.30 -7.86 9.52
N ARG A 2 -4.91 -9.14 9.44
CA ARG A 2 -3.49 -9.55 9.46
C ARG A 2 -2.95 -9.66 8.02
N PHE A 3 -2.15 -8.68 7.59
CA PHE A 3 -1.55 -8.60 6.25
C PHE A 3 -0.81 -9.88 5.85
N GLY A 4 -0.04 -10.49 6.76
CA GLY A 4 0.67 -11.73 6.47
C GLY A 4 -0.23 -12.89 6.04
N ARG A 5 -1.46 -13.00 6.57
CA ARG A 5 -2.40 -14.07 6.15
C ARG A 5 -2.96 -13.81 4.75
N LEU A 6 -3.31 -12.55 4.44
CA LEU A 6 -3.79 -12.18 3.11
C LEU A 6 -2.68 -12.34 2.06
N LEU A 7 -1.45 -11.92 2.37
CA LEU A 7 -0.31 -12.08 1.47
C LEU A 7 -0.08 -13.56 1.12
N ARG A 8 -0.08 -14.46 2.12
CA ARG A 8 0.03 -15.90 1.85
C ARG A 8 -1.09 -16.43 0.97
N HIS A 9 -2.32 -15.97 1.17
CA HIS A 9 -3.44 -16.38 0.34
C HIS A 9 -3.30 -15.91 -1.11
N VAL A 10 -2.93 -14.64 -1.32
CA VAL A 10 -2.69 -14.08 -2.66
C VAL A 10 -1.55 -14.81 -3.37
N GLN A 11 -0.47 -15.16 -2.65
CA GLN A 11 0.61 -15.97 -3.21
C GLN A 11 0.16 -17.39 -3.57
N ALA A 12 -0.69 -18.02 -2.76
CA ALA A 12 -1.25 -19.34 -3.06
C ALA A 12 -2.16 -19.32 -4.30
N LEU A 13 -2.69 -18.15 -4.67
CA LEU A 13 -3.44 -17.94 -5.92
C LEU A 13 -2.53 -17.63 -7.12
N GLY A 14 -1.20 -17.67 -6.95
CA GLY A 14 -0.23 -17.43 -8.02
C GLY A 14 0.03 -15.96 -8.35
N ALA A 15 -0.38 -15.02 -7.49
CA ALA A 15 -0.16 -13.60 -7.72
C ALA A 15 1.17 -13.11 -7.10
N ASP A 16 1.90 -12.30 -7.86
CA ASP A 16 3.20 -11.74 -7.45
C ASP A 16 3.10 -10.63 -6.40
N SER A 17 1.96 -9.95 -6.34
CA SER A 17 1.74 -8.82 -5.44
C SER A 17 0.27 -8.60 -5.09
N MET A 18 0.03 -7.91 -3.98
CA MET A 18 -1.30 -7.53 -3.51
C MET A 18 -1.43 -6.00 -3.49
N ALA A 19 -2.41 -5.48 -4.22
CA ALA A 19 -2.79 -4.07 -4.15
C ALA A 19 -3.88 -3.86 -3.07
N THR A 20 -3.75 -2.78 -2.30
CA THR A 20 -4.78 -2.38 -1.32
C THR A 20 -5.03 -0.88 -1.37
N GLY A 21 -6.20 -0.45 -0.89
CA GLY A 21 -6.61 0.96 -0.87
C GLY A 21 -5.98 1.82 0.24
N HIS A 22 -4.83 1.42 0.78
CA HIS A 22 -4.18 2.17 1.85
C HIS A 22 -3.56 3.47 1.35
N TYR A 23 -3.74 4.54 2.11
CA TYR A 23 -3.11 5.84 1.90
C TYR A 23 -1.73 5.85 2.54
N ALA A 24 -0.83 5.10 1.93
CA ALA A 24 0.60 5.04 2.25
C ALA A 24 1.37 4.83 0.95
N ARG A 25 2.68 5.06 0.95
CA ARG A 25 3.51 4.84 -0.24
C ARG A 25 4.63 3.87 0.09
N ILE A 26 5.06 3.11 -0.90
CA ILE A 26 6.25 2.26 -0.83
C ILE A 26 7.20 2.76 -1.92
N ASP A 27 8.45 3.01 -1.54
CA ASP A 27 9.52 3.22 -2.50
C ASP A 27 10.66 2.23 -2.23
N ARG A 28 11.61 2.15 -3.16
CA ARG A 28 12.80 1.31 -3.04
C ARG A 28 14.05 2.16 -3.24
N VAL A 29 14.94 2.16 -2.27
CA VAL A 29 16.22 2.88 -2.32
C VAL A 29 17.32 1.98 -1.78
N ASN A 30 18.43 1.91 -2.50
CA ASN A 30 19.58 1.07 -2.16
C ASN A 30 19.19 -0.41 -1.90
N GLY A 31 18.27 -0.93 -2.72
CA GLY A 31 17.78 -2.31 -2.60
C GLY A 31 16.71 -2.53 -1.54
N ALA A 32 16.54 -1.63 -0.57
CA ALA A 32 15.58 -1.73 0.53
C ALA A 32 14.25 -1.03 0.24
N TYR A 33 13.15 -1.67 0.63
CA TYR A 33 11.82 -1.08 0.58
C TYR A 33 11.58 -0.20 1.80
N ARG A 34 10.99 0.99 1.59
CA ARG A 34 10.64 1.91 2.67
C ARG A 34 9.16 2.22 2.64
N LEU A 35 8.55 2.14 3.81
CA LEU A 35 7.20 2.65 4.03
C LEU A 35 7.27 4.18 4.16
N ARG A 36 6.46 4.89 3.39
CA ARG A 36 6.40 6.34 3.33
C ARG A 36 4.96 6.79 3.65
N LYS A 37 4.84 7.97 4.25
CA LYS A 37 3.53 8.61 4.43
C LYS A 37 2.80 8.79 3.10
N GLY A 38 1.49 8.62 3.13
CA GLY A 38 0.60 8.97 2.03
C GLY A 38 0.72 10.44 1.66
N ALA A 39 0.33 10.79 0.42
CA ALA A 39 0.30 12.17 -0.04
C ALA A 39 -0.75 13.01 0.70
N ASP A 40 -1.78 12.37 1.27
CA ASP A 40 -2.80 12.98 2.10
C ASP A 40 -2.45 12.83 3.60
N PRO A 41 -2.01 13.89 4.29
CA PRO A 41 -1.65 13.77 5.70
C PRO A 41 -2.84 13.40 6.59
N GLN A 42 -4.07 13.80 6.22
CA GLN A 42 -5.27 13.50 7.02
C GLN A 42 -5.77 12.07 6.83
N LYS A 43 -5.34 11.42 5.74
CA LYS A 43 -5.67 10.02 5.46
C LYS A 43 -4.46 9.11 5.57
N ASP A 44 -3.30 9.60 5.99
CA ASP A 44 -2.11 8.78 6.12
C ASP A 44 -2.38 7.54 6.97
N GLN A 45 -2.09 6.38 6.40
CA GLN A 45 -2.24 5.08 7.04
C GLN A 45 -0.89 4.39 7.24
N SER A 46 0.22 5.12 7.07
CA SER A 46 1.56 4.55 7.29
C SER A 46 1.74 4.05 8.73
N TYR A 47 1.11 4.70 9.72
CA TYR A 47 1.19 4.27 11.11
C TYR A 47 0.69 2.84 11.33
N VAL A 48 -0.48 2.45 10.82
CA VAL A 48 -1.01 1.09 11.04
C VAL A 48 -0.23 0.01 10.27
N LEU A 49 0.64 0.43 9.35
CA LEU A 49 1.47 -0.42 8.51
C LEU A 49 2.91 -0.52 9.04
N TYR A 50 3.24 0.11 10.18
CA TYR A 50 4.61 0.21 10.70
C TYR A 50 5.28 -1.15 10.98
N MET A 51 4.47 -2.17 11.24
CA MET A 51 4.95 -3.52 11.59
C MET A 51 5.36 -4.37 10.38
N LEU A 52 5.18 -3.87 9.15
CA LEU A 52 5.51 -4.60 7.93
C LEU A 52 7.03 -4.61 7.67
N GLY A 53 7.57 -5.80 7.41
CA GLY A 53 8.96 -6.01 7.05
C GLY A 53 9.20 -5.94 5.53
N GLN A 54 10.45 -6.17 5.14
CA GLN A 54 10.90 -6.09 3.74
C GLN A 54 10.12 -7.02 2.81
N ASP A 55 9.86 -8.25 3.26
CA ASP A 55 9.14 -9.25 2.47
C ASP A 55 7.69 -8.86 2.20
N GLU A 56 7.00 -8.27 3.19
CA GLU A 56 5.65 -7.77 2.98
C GLU A 56 5.65 -6.52 2.11
N LEU A 57 6.52 -5.55 2.39
CA LEU A 57 6.60 -4.31 1.61
C LEU A 57 6.93 -4.57 0.13
N GLY A 58 7.79 -5.55 -0.17
CA GLY A 58 8.12 -5.92 -1.55
C GLY A 58 6.93 -6.47 -2.34
N LYS A 59 5.97 -7.10 -1.66
CA LYS A 59 4.79 -7.75 -2.25
C LYS A 59 3.54 -6.87 -2.20
N LEU A 60 3.60 -5.68 -1.60
CA LEU A 60 2.46 -4.78 -1.47
C LEU A 60 2.49 -3.65 -2.50
N ARG A 61 1.31 -3.21 -2.92
CA ARG A 61 1.11 -1.99 -3.72
C ARG A 61 0.02 -1.14 -3.09
N PHE A 62 0.23 0.18 -3.08
CA PHE A 62 -0.72 1.17 -2.55
C PHE A 62 -1.09 2.20 -3.63
N PRO A 63 -1.97 1.85 -4.58
CA PRO A 63 -2.22 2.66 -5.78
C PRO A 63 -2.76 4.06 -5.48
N VAL A 64 -3.46 4.22 -4.36
CA VAL A 64 -4.06 5.50 -3.94
C VAL A 64 -3.12 6.36 -3.08
N GLY A 65 -1.97 5.83 -2.68
CA GLY A 65 -1.05 6.48 -1.74
C GLY A 65 -0.46 7.81 -2.22
N ALA A 66 -0.45 8.04 -3.54
CA ALA A 66 0.04 9.26 -4.17
C ALA A 66 -1.02 10.37 -4.30
N TYR A 67 -2.26 10.11 -3.87
CA TYR A 67 -3.39 11.00 -4.09
C TYR A 67 -4.06 11.41 -2.78
N THR A 68 -4.69 12.58 -2.78
CA THR A 68 -5.64 12.97 -1.74
C THR A 68 -6.94 12.18 -1.86
N LYS A 69 -7.68 12.04 -0.75
CA LYS A 69 -9.00 11.40 -0.80
C LYS A 69 -9.95 12.08 -1.77
N ALA A 70 -9.85 13.41 -1.88
CA ALA A 70 -10.61 14.20 -2.84
C ALA A 70 -10.27 13.81 -4.28
N GLN A 71 -8.97 13.73 -4.62
CA GLN A 71 -8.52 13.28 -5.95
C GLN A 71 -8.99 11.86 -6.26
N VAL A 72 -8.93 10.93 -5.31
CA VAL A 72 -9.41 9.56 -5.51
C VAL A 72 -10.92 9.52 -5.77
N ARG A 73 -11.72 10.30 -5.02
CA ARG A 73 -13.16 10.42 -5.28
C ARG A 73 -13.46 11.02 -6.64
N GLU A 74 -12.67 12.00 -7.06
CA GLU A 74 -12.80 12.61 -8.39
C GLU A 74 -12.50 11.60 -9.50
N MET A 75 -11.41 10.84 -9.39
CA MET A 75 -11.08 9.78 -10.34
C MET A 75 -12.18 8.70 -10.42
N ALA A 76 -12.80 8.37 -9.29
CA ALA A 76 -13.90 7.41 -9.26
C ALA A 76 -15.19 7.93 -9.92
N ARG A 77 -15.45 9.24 -9.89
CA ARG A 77 -16.63 9.85 -10.55
C ARG A 77 -16.49 9.97 -12.07
N LYS A 78 -15.26 9.95 -12.59
CA LYS A 78 -14.95 10.06 -14.03
C LYS A 78 -14.95 8.72 -14.77
N ARG A 79 -15.35 7.64 -14.11
CA ARG A 79 -15.44 6.28 -14.65
C ARG A 79 -16.88 5.81 -14.60
#